data_AF-A0A658NLR0-F1
#
_entry.id   AF-A0A658NLR0-F1
#
_cell.length_a   1.000
_cell.length_b   1.000
_cell.length_c   1.000
_cell.angle_alpha   90.00
_cell.angle_beta   90.00
_cell.angle_gamma   90.00
#
_symmetry.space_group_name_H-M   'P 1'
#
loop_
_entity.id
_entity.type
_entity.pdbx_description
1 polymer ?
#
loop_
_entity_poly.entity_id
_entity_poly.type
_entity_poly.pdbx_seq_one_letter_code
_entity_poly.pdbx_strand_id
1 'polypeptide(L)' 'QRWVSAIELAGPGFLNIRLQPAAKQQVVREVLSQGARYGSRPARGEKMLVEFVSANPTGPLHVGHGRQAALGDAICHLF' A
#
# COMPACT_ATOMS: atom_id res chain seq x y z
N GLN A 1 -10.29 0.00 23.57
CA GLN A 1 -11.72 0.39 23.68
C GLN A 1 -12.09 1.70 22.98
N ARG A 2 -11.14 2.61 22.67
CA ARG A 2 -11.45 3.92 22.02
C ARG A 2 -12.19 3.85 20.68
N TRP A 3 -11.90 2.87 19.82
CA TRP A 3 -12.35 2.85 18.42
C TRP A 3 -13.37 1.76 18.08
N VAL A 4 -13.59 0.81 19.00
CA VAL A 4 -14.46 -0.35 18.78
C VAL A 4 -15.77 -0.11 19.50
N SER A 5 -16.88 -0.29 18.80
CA SER A 5 -18.24 -0.18 19.35
C SER A 5 -18.80 -1.52 19.80
N ALA A 6 -18.43 -2.61 19.12
CA ALA A 6 -18.84 -3.97 19.48
C ALA A 6 -17.84 -5.01 18.98
N ILE A 7 -17.76 -6.13 19.70
CA ILE A 7 -17.06 -7.34 19.27
C ILE A 7 -18.06 -8.48 19.45
N GLU A 8 -18.35 -9.20 18.38
CA GLU A 8 -19.36 -10.26 18.34
C GLU A 8 -18.70 -11.57 17.88
N LEU A 9 -19.02 -12.69 18.54
CA LEU A 9 -18.62 -14.01 18.07
C LEU A 9 -19.49 -14.39 16.86
N ALA A 10 -18.85 -14.85 15.79
CA ALA A 10 -19.52 -15.30 14.58
C ALA A 10 -19.20 -16.78 14.32
N GLY A 11 -20.12 -17.67 14.69
CA GLY A 11 -19.91 -19.10 14.54
C GLY A 11 -18.66 -19.61 15.27
N PRO A 12 -18.03 -20.70 14.80
CA PRO A 12 -16.88 -21.29 15.45
C PRO A 12 -15.58 -20.54 15.07
N GLY A 13 -15.15 -19.65 15.95
CA GLY A 13 -13.79 -19.07 15.91
C GLY A 13 -13.63 -17.72 15.19
N PHE A 14 -14.69 -17.14 14.63
CA PHE A 14 -14.61 -15.79 14.05
C PHE A 14 -15.06 -14.71 15.03
N LEU A 15 -14.48 -13.52 14.87
CA LEU A 15 -14.84 -12.31 15.60
C LEU A 15 -15.22 -11.20 14.60
N ASN A 16 -16.46 -10.74 14.67
CA ASN A 16 -16.90 -9.52 14.00
C ASN A 16 -16.58 -8.32 14.87
N ILE A 17 -15.79 -7.37 14.37
CA ILE A 17 -15.42 -6.14 15.08
C ILE A 17 -16.12 -4.96 14.41
N ARG A 18 -17.02 -4.30 15.16
CA ARG A 18 -17.68 -3.08 14.69
C ARG A 18 -16.94 -1.87 15.23
N LEU A 19 -16.54 -0.97 14.32
CA LEU A 19 -15.86 0.28 14.67
C LEU A 19 -16.87 1.40 14.95
N GLN A 20 -16.53 2.28 15.88
CA GLN A 20 -17.27 3.53 16.09
C GLN A 20 -17.14 4.43 14.85
N PRO A 21 -18.16 5.23 14.49
CA PRO A 21 -18.08 6.17 13.37
C PRO A 21 -16.88 7.11 13.46
N ALA A 22 -16.52 7.55 14.67
CA ALA A 22 -15.37 8.41 14.93
C ALA A 22 -14.04 7.80 14.46
N ALA A 23 -13.90 6.46 14.47
CA ALA A 23 -12.69 5.78 13.99
C ALA A 23 -12.48 6.00 12.48
N LYS A 24 -13.57 6.01 11.70
CA LYS A 24 -13.53 6.30 10.26
C LYS A 24 -13.24 7.77 9.99
N GLN A 25 -13.76 8.67 10.82
CA GLN A 25 -13.59 10.12 10.64
C GLN A 25 -12.17 10.60 10.99
N GLN A 26 -11.52 9.92 11.93
CA GLN A 26 -10.17 10.28 12.38
C GLN A 26 -9.15 10.26 11.23
N VAL A 27 -9.29 9.34 10.27
CA VAL A 27 -8.38 9.25 9.11
C VAL A 27 -8.36 10.54 8.29
N VAL A 28 -9.49 11.25 8.19
CA VAL A 28 -9.56 12.51 7.42
C VAL A 28 -8.67 13.57 8.07
N ARG A 29 -8.68 13.67 9.40
CA ARG A 29 -7.79 14.58 10.13
C ARG A 29 -6.33 14.22 9.93
N GLU A 30 -6.01 12.92 9.95
CA GLU A 30 -4.65 12.42 9.74
C GLU A 30 -4.15 12.75 8.34
N VAL A 31 -4.94 12.45 7.30
CA VAL A 31 -4.63 12.79 5.89
C VAL A 31 -4.36 14.28 5.74
N LEU A 32 -5.24 15.14 6.24
CA LEU A 32 -5.08 16.59 6.13
C LEU A 32 -3.87 17.11 6.91
N SER A 33 -3.58 16.53 8.08
CA SER A 33 -2.44 16.93 8.91
C SER A 33 -1.09 16.50 8.32
N GLN A 34 -1.02 15.34 7.68
CA GLN A 34 0.20 14.80 7.10
C GLN A 34 0.42 15.30 5.66
N GLY A 35 -0.65 15.73 4.98
CA GLY A 35 -0.61 16.28 3.63
C GLY A 35 0.06 15.32 2.64
N ALA A 36 1.02 15.83 1.88
CA ALA A 36 1.79 15.04 0.90
C ALA A 36 2.60 13.88 1.53
N ARG A 37 2.79 13.87 2.86
CA ARG A 37 3.48 12.79 3.56
C ARG A 37 2.52 11.71 4.09
N TYR A 38 1.21 11.87 3.93
CA TYR A 38 0.27 10.85 4.39
C TYR A 38 0.56 9.51 3.71
N GLY A 39 0.61 8.44 4.50
CA GLY A 39 0.91 7.09 4.01
C GLY A 39 2.40 6.82 3.74
N SER A 40 3.28 7.82 3.87
CA SER A 40 4.72 7.59 3.83
C SER A 40 5.20 6.84 5.08
N ARG A 41 6.23 6.01 4.90
CA ARG A 41 6.91 5.30 6.00
C ARG A 41 8.40 5.58 5.92
N PRO A 42 9.10 5.62 7.06
CA PRO A 42 10.55 5.69 7.05
C PRO A 42 11.14 4.46 6.36
N ALA A 43 12.29 4.66 5.70
CA ALA A 43 13.04 3.55 5.11
C ALA A 43 13.43 2.54 6.20
N ARG A 44 13.31 1.24 5.89
CA ARG A 44 13.64 0.16 6.83
C ARG A 44 15.16 -0.10 6.98
N GLY A 45 15.99 0.59 6.19
CA GLY A 45 17.44 0.35 6.13
C GLY A 45 17.84 -0.91 5.35
N GLU A 46 16.89 -1.55 4.68
CA GLU A 46 17.11 -2.72 3.84
C GLU A 46 17.52 -2.28 2.42
N LYS A 47 18.37 -3.07 1.76
CA LYS A 47 18.67 -2.89 0.34
C LYS A 47 17.76 -3.79 -0.48
N MET A 48 17.12 -3.22 -1.51
CA MET A 48 16.29 -3.96 -2.46
C MET A 48 16.85 -3.78 -3.86
N LEU A 49 17.00 -4.90 -4.59
CA LEU A 49 17.29 -4.91 -6.02
C LEU A 49 15.99 -5.15 -6.77
N VAL A 50 15.60 -4.22 -7.64
CA VAL A 50 14.45 -4.36 -8.52
C VAL A 50 14.97 -4.44 -9.94
N GLU A 51 14.94 -5.64 -10.53
CA GLU A 51 15.27 -5.85 -11.94
C GLU A 51 13.99 -5.80 -12.78
N PHE A 52 13.93 -4.91 -13.76
CA PHE A 52 12.76 -4.74 -14.60
C PHE A 52 13.12 -4.29 -16.02
N VAL A 53 12.13 -4.30 -16.91
CA VAL A 53 12.25 -4.15 -18.37
C VAL A 53 12.91 -5.36 -19.05
N SER A 54 14.16 -5.70 -18.71
CA SER A 54 14.96 -6.81 -19.27
C SER A 54 14.72 -7.09 -20.75
N ALA A 55 14.65 -6.03 -21.56
CA ALA A 55 14.33 -6.15 -22.98
C ALA A 55 15.51 -6.76 -23.74
N ASN A 56 15.21 -7.64 -24.70
CA ASN A 56 16.23 -8.17 -25.60
C ASN A 56 16.78 -7.03 -26.48
N PRO A 57 18.09 -6.72 -26.43
CA PRO A 57 18.66 -5.58 -27.15
C PRO A 57 18.73 -5.77 -28.67
N THR A 58 18.53 -6.98 -29.19
CA THR A 58 18.58 -7.26 -30.64
C THR A 58 17.22 -7.13 -31.34
N GLY A 59 16.13 -7.12 -30.57
CA GLY A 59 14.76 -7.02 -31.08
C GLY A 59 14.13 -5.63 -30.87
N PRO A 60 13.03 -5.32 -31.58
CA PRO A 60 12.29 -4.09 -31.33
C PRO A 60 11.61 -4.12 -29.96
N LEU A 61 11.53 -2.96 -29.31
CA LEU A 61 10.69 -2.79 -28.12
C LEU A 61 9.20 -2.94 -28.50
N HIS A 62 8.41 -3.38 -27.53
CA HIS A 62 6.97 -3.57 -27.69
C HIS A 62 6.25 -3.28 -26.39
N VAL A 63 4.91 -3.17 -26.43
CA VAL A 63 4.08 -2.79 -25.27
C VAL A 63 4.33 -3.63 -24.01
N GLY A 64 4.62 -4.92 -24.16
CA GLY A 64 5.00 -5.79 -23.04
C GLY A 64 6.21 -5.27 -22.24
N HIS A 65 7.23 -4.70 -22.89
CA HIS A 65 8.38 -4.08 -22.21
C HIS A 65 7.97 -2.80 -21.48
N GLY A 66 7.12 -1.96 -22.10
CA GLY A 66 6.60 -0.74 -21.48
C GLY A 66 5.79 -1.02 -20.21
N ARG A 67 5.00 -2.10 -20.19
CA ARG A 67 4.29 -2.55 -18.98
C ARG A 67 5.27 -2.92 -17.85
N GLN A 68 6.32 -3.67 -18.16
CA GLN A 68 7.35 -4.03 -17.18
C GLN A 68 8.11 -2.80 -16.68
N ALA A 69 8.36 -1.82 -17.56
CA ALA A 69 8.96 -0.53 -17.21
C ALA A 69 8.13 0.22 -16.17
N ALA A 70 6.85 0.43 -16.46
CA ALA A 70 5.94 1.17 -15.57
C ALA A 70 5.76 0.47 -14.22
N LEU A 71 5.65 -0.87 -14.21
CA LEU A 71 5.50 -1.63 -12.97
C LEU A 71 6.77 -1.58 -12.11
N GLY A 72 7.94 -1.81 -12.70
CA GLY A 72 9.19 -1.81 -11.96
C GLY A 72 9.54 -0.42 -11.41
N ASP A 73 9.31 0.63 -12.20
CA ASP A 73 9.48 2.01 -11.74
C ASP A 73 8.54 2.36 -10.57
N ALA A 74 7.28 1.92 -10.62
CA ALA A 74 6.34 2.09 -9.51
C ALA A 74 6.77 1.35 -8.23
N ILE A 75 7.38 0.17 -8.35
CA ILE A 75 7.93 -0.58 -7.22
C ILE A 75 9.15 0.14 -6.62
N CYS A 76 10.06 0.66 -7.46
CA CYS A 76 11.22 1.44 -7.02
C CYS A 76 10.82 2.72 -6.26
N HIS A 77 9.70 3.36 -6.63
CA HIS A 77 9.19 4.53 -5.90
C HIS A 77 8.41 4.17 -4.62
N LEU A 78 7.96 2.93 -4.48
CA LEU A 78 7.19 2.47 -3.32
C LEU A 78 8.07 2.07 -2.13
N PHE A 79 9.29 1.58 -2.37
CA PHE A 79 10.19 0.99 -1.37
C PHE A 79 11.54 1.70 -1.29
#